data_AF-A0A8X7Z580-F1
#
_entry.id   AF-A0A8X7Z580-F1
#
_cell.length_a   1.000
_cell.length_b   1.000
_cell.length_c   1.000
_cell.angle_alpha   90.00
_cell.angle_beta   90.00
_cell.angle_gamma   90.00
#
_symmetry.space_group_name_H-M   'P 1'
#
loop_
_entity.id
_entity.type
_entity.pdbx_description
1 polymer ?
#
loop_
_entity_poly.entity_id
_entity_poly.type
_entity_poly.pdbx_seq_one_letter_code
_entity_poly.pdbx_strand_id
1 'polypeptide(L)'
;MSKLFYHPTIKLLKILILLLLFLGGDFGSDNNNNYCYVEAFKVPFRVKDVLPVLPHQISWPVLNNLHSAVDLLPYFVGSVSPDNGTLQWKGACFYDSEARLDFALADSDHDPALGGGLLRLKTSAAHSWTCMDLYVFATPYRVTWDYYFSAREHTLKFDSWEEAAEMEYVKQHGVSVFLMPSGMLGTLLSLIDVLPLFSNTVWGQNANLAFLTKHMGATFEKRPQPWRTTINPDDVHSGDFLAVSKIRGRWGGFETLEKWVTGAFAGHTAVCLKDELGNLWVGESGHENEKGEEIIVVIPWEEWWELSLKDSSNPQIALLPLHPDVHAKFNSTAAWEYARSMSGKPYGYHNMIFSWIDTIADNYPPPLDAHLVISVMSMWTRVQPAYAANMWNEALNKRLGTEVLLLFLTCSRPSSSICGINSK
;
A
#
# COMPACT_ATOMS: atom_id res chain seq x y z
N MET A 1 22.48 -20.89 -52.22
CA MET A 1 22.13 -19.73 -53.08
C MET A 1 20.65 -19.78 -53.41
N SER A 2 20.01 -18.60 -53.34
CA SER A 2 18.66 -18.23 -53.83
C SER A 2 17.42 -18.96 -53.30
N LYS A 3 16.85 -18.44 -52.19
CA LYS A 3 15.48 -17.89 -52.10
C LYS A 3 15.22 -17.44 -50.66
N LEU A 4 15.86 -16.34 -50.29
CA LEU A 4 15.54 -15.52 -49.12
C LEU A 4 14.65 -14.36 -49.62
N PHE A 5 13.72 -13.93 -48.76
CA PHE A 5 12.88 -12.72 -48.86
C PHE A 5 11.74 -12.71 -49.88
N TYR A 6 10.52 -13.03 -49.44
CA TYR A 6 9.33 -12.18 -49.67
C TYR A 6 8.13 -12.72 -48.85
N HIS A 7 7.96 -12.21 -47.62
CA HIS A 7 6.70 -12.39 -46.87
C HIS A 7 6.03 -11.02 -46.72
N PRO A 8 4.83 -10.80 -47.28
CA PRO A 8 4.21 -9.46 -47.37
C PRO A 8 3.86 -8.85 -46.00
N THR A 9 3.67 -9.67 -44.97
CA THR A 9 3.41 -9.25 -43.59
C THR A 9 4.59 -8.55 -42.92
N ILE A 10 5.83 -8.91 -43.25
CA ILE A 10 7.04 -8.28 -42.69
C ILE A 10 7.28 -6.90 -43.31
N LYS A 11 6.90 -6.70 -44.58
CA LYS A 11 6.92 -5.37 -45.22
C LYS A 11 5.87 -4.45 -44.62
N LEU A 12 4.65 -4.94 -44.36
CA LEU A 12 3.59 -4.14 -43.75
C LEU A 12 3.95 -3.72 -42.32
N LEU A 13 4.53 -4.62 -41.53
CA LEU A 13 4.97 -4.34 -40.16
C LEU A 13 6.14 -3.33 -40.12
N LYS A 14 7.10 -3.45 -41.05
CA LYS A 14 8.19 -2.47 -41.17
C LYS A 14 7.70 -1.09 -41.62
N ILE A 15 6.70 -1.03 -42.51
CA ILE A 15 6.08 0.22 -42.95
C ILE A 15 5.27 0.85 -41.81
N LEU A 16 4.55 0.04 -41.02
CA LEU A 16 3.81 0.51 -39.84
C LEU A 16 4.75 1.04 -38.75
N ILE A 17 5.88 0.36 -38.50
CA ILE A 17 6.91 0.80 -37.54
C ILE A 17 7.62 2.07 -38.05
N LEU A 18 7.91 2.19 -39.36
CA LEU A 18 8.44 3.43 -39.92
C LEU A 18 7.43 4.59 -39.80
N LEU A 19 6.14 4.35 -40.07
CA LEU A 19 5.08 5.35 -39.89
C LEU A 19 4.92 5.79 -38.42
N LEU A 20 5.07 4.85 -37.48
CA LEU A 20 5.07 5.15 -36.04
C LEU A 20 6.31 5.94 -35.60
N LEU A 21 7.46 5.73 -36.23
CA LEU A 21 8.70 6.49 -35.97
C LEU A 21 8.66 7.90 -36.59
N PHE A 22 8.04 8.07 -37.76
CA PHE A 22 7.85 9.39 -38.39
C PHE A 22 6.83 10.28 -37.66
N LEU A 23 5.93 9.69 -36.87
CA LEU A 23 4.97 10.43 -36.03
C LEU A 23 5.50 10.73 -34.61
N GLY A 24 6.73 10.31 -34.28
CA GLY A 24 7.34 10.50 -32.94
C GLY A 24 8.72 11.17 -32.96
N GLY A 25 9.15 11.74 -34.09
CA GLY A 25 10.45 12.41 -34.21
C GLY A 25 10.42 13.85 -33.71
N ASP A 26 10.96 14.08 -32.52
CA ASP A 26 11.28 15.41 -32.00
C ASP A 26 12.55 15.94 -32.72
N PHE A 27 12.40 16.90 -33.62
CA PHE A 27 13.52 17.63 -34.24
C PHE A 27 13.75 18.94 -33.45
N GLY A 28 14.47 18.84 -32.33
CA GLY A 28 15.02 20.00 -31.64
C GLY A 28 16.39 20.37 -32.19
N SER A 29 16.45 21.37 -33.09
CA SER A 29 17.67 22.12 -33.40
C SER A 29 17.52 23.52 -32.85
N ASP A 30 18.41 23.90 -31.92
CA ASP A 30 18.56 25.27 -31.43
C ASP A 30 18.76 26.26 -32.60
N ASN A 31 17.95 27.31 -32.66
CA ASN A 31 18.43 28.70 -32.74
C ASN A 31 17.27 29.72 -32.81
N ASN A 32 17.27 30.60 -31.80
CA ASN A 32 16.94 32.03 -31.82
C ASN A 32 15.52 32.52 -32.19
N ASN A 33 14.92 33.20 -31.22
CA ASN A 33 13.92 34.28 -31.31
C ASN A 33 12.75 34.11 -32.30
N ASN A 34 11.61 33.63 -31.79
CA ASN A 34 10.31 34.30 -31.93
C ASN A 34 9.21 33.56 -31.15
N TYR A 35 8.28 34.34 -30.61
CA TYR A 35 7.05 33.86 -29.96
C TYR A 35 6.24 32.97 -30.92
N CYS A 36 6.17 31.67 -30.64
CA CYS A 36 5.18 30.75 -31.23
C CYS A 36 4.58 29.87 -30.11
N TYR A 37 3.29 30.03 -29.87
CA TYR A 37 2.46 29.04 -29.18
C TYR A 37 2.52 27.74 -30.00
N VAL A 38 3.30 26.77 -29.56
CA VAL A 38 3.20 25.40 -30.07
C VAL A 38 2.08 24.72 -29.27
N GLU A 39 0.86 24.69 -29.81
CA GLU A 39 -0.13 23.73 -29.36
C GLU A 39 0.47 22.33 -29.55
N ALA A 40 0.77 21.64 -28.45
CA ALA A 40 1.29 20.29 -28.47
C ALA A 40 0.30 19.38 -29.24
N PHE A 41 0.74 18.85 -30.38
CA PHE A 41 -0.06 17.96 -31.21
C PHE A 41 -0.50 16.74 -30.38
N LYS A 42 -1.82 16.58 -30.16
CA LYS A 42 -2.36 15.44 -29.42
C LYS A 42 -2.18 14.17 -30.24
N VAL A 43 -1.30 13.29 -29.80
CA VAL A 43 -1.07 12.00 -30.43
C VAL A 43 -2.27 11.07 -30.20
N PRO A 44 -2.65 10.24 -31.20
CA PRO A 44 -3.78 9.31 -31.06
C PRO A 44 -3.57 8.31 -29.91
N PHE A 45 -2.32 8.03 -29.56
CA PHE A 45 -1.92 7.22 -28.43
C PHE A 45 -0.50 7.59 -27.99
N ARG A 46 -0.20 7.52 -26.69
CA ARG A 46 1.19 7.48 -26.21
C ARG A 46 1.63 6.02 -26.09
N VAL A 47 2.94 5.78 -26.17
CA VAL A 47 3.51 4.43 -26.04
C VAL A 47 3.01 3.74 -24.76
N LYS A 48 2.90 4.46 -23.65
CA LYS A 48 2.34 3.98 -22.38
C LYS A 48 0.89 3.49 -22.46
N ASP A 49 0.07 4.06 -23.37
CA ASP A 49 -1.35 3.75 -23.50
C ASP A 49 -1.62 2.49 -24.35
N VAL A 50 -0.70 2.17 -25.27
CA VAL A 50 -0.83 1.00 -26.18
C VAL A 50 -0.03 -0.20 -25.69
N LEU A 51 0.99 0.02 -24.85
CA LEU A 51 1.84 -1.03 -24.31
C LEU A 51 1.04 -2.23 -23.76
N PRO A 52 -0.04 -2.06 -22.98
CA PRO A 52 -0.88 -3.18 -22.52
C PRO A 52 -1.55 -4.02 -23.63
N VAL A 53 -1.77 -3.43 -24.81
CA VAL A 53 -2.50 -4.04 -25.94
C VAL A 53 -1.52 -4.69 -26.94
N LEU A 54 -0.23 -4.39 -26.84
CA LEU A 54 0.81 -4.96 -27.69
C LEU A 54 1.14 -6.42 -27.28
N PRO A 55 1.61 -7.25 -28.22
CA PRO A 55 2.00 -8.64 -27.93
C PRO A 55 2.97 -8.72 -26.76
N HIS A 56 2.73 -9.66 -25.85
CA HIS A 56 3.45 -9.85 -24.59
C HIS A 56 4.98 -9.85 -24.72
N GLN A 57 5.51 -10.31 -25.85
CA GLN A 57 6.96 -10.34 -26.13
C GLN A 57 7.58 -8.94 -26.30
N ILE A 58 6.78 -7.92 -26.63
CA ILE A 58 7.21 -6.53 -26.89
C ILE A 58 6.83 -5.64 -25.71
N SER A 59 5.66 -5.84 -25.13
CA SER A 59 5.12 -4.99 -24.08
C SER A 59 5.63 -5.31 -22.68
N TRP A 60 5.77 -6.59 -22.35
CA TRP A 60 6.09 -7.05 -20.98
C TRP A 60 7.42 -6.53 -20.42
N PRO A 61 8.53 -6.46 -21.19
CA PRO A 61 9.80 -5.91 -20.68
C PRO A 61 9.73 -4.40 -20.37
N VAL A 62 8.83 -3.68 -21.04
CA VAL A 62 8.66 -2.23 -20.85
C VAL A 62 7.61 -1.96 -19.78
N LEU A 63 6.51 -2.73 -19.74
CA LEU A 63 5.49 -2.67 -18.70
C LEU A 63 6.04 -3.00 -17.30
N ASN A 64 6.90 -4.02 -17.17
CA ASN A 64 7.56 -4.38 -15.91
C ASN A 64 8.46 -3.27 -15.34
N ASN A 65 8.95 -2.36 -16.19
CA ASN A 65 9.73 -1.20 -15.74
C ASN A 65 8.84 0.02 -15.45
N LEU A 66 7.65 0.08 -16.06
CA LEU A 66 6.74 1.23 -15.95
C LEU A 66 5.76 1.14 -14.78
N HIS A 67 5.42 -0.07 -14.32
CA HIS A 67 4.45 -0.29 -13.25
C HIS A 67 5.06 -1.01 -12.04
N SER A 68 4.41 -0.90 -10.89
CA SER A 68 4.75 -1.59 -9.66
C SER A 68 3.48 -1.87 -8.85
N ALA A 69 3.58 -2.82 -7.92
CA ALA A 69 2.53 -3.10 -6.94
C ALA A 69 2.04 -1.85 -6.17
N VAL A 70 2.92 -0.87 -5.96
CA VAL A 70 2.56 0.42 -5.34
C VAL A 70 1.63 1.27 -6.23
N ASP A 71 1.68 1.09 -7.55
CA ASP A 71 0.84 1.83 -8.49
C ASP A 71 -0.63 1.35 -8.52
N LEU A 72 -0.98 0.34 -7.71
CA LEU A 72 -2.37 -0.01 -7.35
C LEU A 72 -2.97 0.95 -6.33
N LEU A 73 -2.15 1.65 -5.56
CA LEU A 73 -2.64 2.49 -4.48
C LEU A 73 -3.10 3.82 -5.08
N PRO A 74 -4.35 4.22 -4.85
CA PRO A 74 -4.81 5.54 -5.28
C PRO A 74 -4.13 6.60 -4.42
N TYR A 75 -3.72 7.72 -5.01
CA TYR A 75 -3.16 8.84 -4.24
C TYR A 75 -4.23 9.88 -3.95
N PHE A 76 -4.15 10.53 -2.78
CA PHE A 76 -5.10 11.57 -2.42
C PHE A 76 -4.91 12.82 -3.28
N VAL A 77 -5.99 13.28 -3.90
CA VAL A 77 -6.02 14.49 -4.72
C VAL A 77 -6.46 15.69 -3.88
N GLY A 78 -7.48 15.49 -3.05
CA GLY A 78 -8.08 16.54 -2.23
C GLY A 78 -9.49 16.17 -1.81
N SER A 79 -10.12 17.05 -1.05
CA SER A 79 -11.51 16.89 -0.63
C SER A 79 -12.40 17.92 -1.31
N VAL A 80 -13.52 17.46 -1.88
CA VAL A 80 -14.50 18.32 -2.54
C VAL A 80 -15.67 18.54 -1.58
N SER A 81 -15.82 19.77 -1.10
CA SER A 81 -16.95 20.21 -0.29
C SER A 81 -17.75 21.29 -1.03
N PRO A 82 -19.02 21.52 -0.67
CA PRO A 82 -19.82 22.57 -1.29
C PRO A 82 -19.29 23.97 -0.99
N ASP A 83 -18.68 24.16 0.18
CA ASP A 83 -18.25 25.47 0.67
C ASP A 83 -16.82 25.84 0.21
N ASN A 84 -15.98 24.85 -0.13
CA ASN A 84 -14.60 25.09 -0.58
C ASN A 84 -14.47 25.45 -2.06
N GLY A 85 -15.58 25.65 -2.77
CA GLY A 85 -15.58 26.02 -4.17
C GLY A 85 -15.17 24.85 -5.06
N THR A 86 -14.18 25.07 -5.93
CA THR A 86 -13.81 24.08 -6.97
C THR A 86 -12.38 23.59 -6.78
N LEU A 87 -12.21 22.28 -6.69
CA LEU A 87 -10.91 21.61 -6.56
C LEU A 87 -10.33 21.36 -7.94
N GLN A 88 -9.06 21.68 -8.16
CA GLN A 88 -8.37 21.46 -9.44
C GLN A 88 -7.12 20.61 -9.26
N TRP A 89 -6.86 19.72 -10.21
CA TRP A 89 -5.68 18.85 -10.19
C TRP A 89 -5.31 18.34 -11.58
N LYS A 90 -4.13 17.74 -11.65
CA LYS A 90 -3.64 17.02 -12.81
C LYS A 90 -3.95 15.53 -12.68
N GLY A 91 -4.76 15.03 -13.61
CA GLY A 91 -5.08 13.60 -13.74
C GLY A 91 -3.99 12.79 -14.43
N ALA A 92 -4.20 11.47 -14.50
CA ALA A 92 -3.31 10.58 -15.25
C ALA A 92 -3.49 10.81 -16.77
N CYS A 93 -4.74 10.85 -17.22
CA CYS A 93 -5.19 11.11 -18.59
C CYS A 93 -5.44 12.59 -18.89
N PHE A 94 -6.13 13.29 -17.99
CA PHE A 94 -6.57 14.67 -18.18
C PHE A 94 -5.70 15.61 -17.37
N TYR A 95 -5.04 16.57 -18.02
CA TYR A 95 -4.13 17.46 -17.28
C TYR A 95 -4.81 18.61 -16.57
N ASP A 96 -6.05 18.92 -16.95
CA ASP A 96 -6.86 19.95 -16.32
C ASP A 96 -8.18 19.33 -15.86
N SER A 97 -8.17 18.82 -14.62
CA SER A 97 -9.35 18.24 -13.96
C SER A 97 -9.84 19.18 -12.87
N GLU A 98 -11.16 19.31 -12.78
CA GLU A 98 -11.83 20.26 -11.90
C GLU A 98 -13.09 19.61 -11.30
N ALA A 99 -13.29 19.64 -9.99
CA ALA A 99 -14.48 19.11 -9.34
C ALA A 99 -15.14 20.06 -8.34
N ARG A 100 -16.47 20.00 -8.32
CA ARG A 100 -17.34 20.66 -7.32
C ARG A 100 -18.40 19.68 -6.83
N LEU A 101 -18.85 19.88 -5.61
CA LEU A 101 -19.91 19.08 -5.00
C LEU A 101 -21.10 19.99 -4.69
N ASP A 102 -22.26 19.60 -5.17
CA ASP A 102 -23.52 20.27 -4.85
C ASP A 102 -24.42 19.30 -4.07
N PHE A 103 -25.05 19.76 -2.98
CA PHE A 103 -26.06 18.96 -2.32
C PHE A 103 -27.31 18.84 -3.21
N ALA A 104 -27.86 17.63 -3.30
CA ALA A 104 -29.07 17.33 -4.05
C ALA A 104 -30.17 16.82 -3.12
N LEU A 105 -31.42 16.83 -3.58
CA LEU A 105 -32.49 16.11 -2.90
C LEU A 105 -32.23 14.60 -2.98
N ALA A 106 -32.67 13.85 -1.96
CA ALA A 106 -32.61 12.39 -2.01
C ALA A 106 -33.52 11.88 -3.13
N ASP A 107 -33.17 10.74 -3.71
CA ASP A 107 -34.05 10.09 -4.68
C ASP A 107 -35.36 9.64 -4.05
N SER A 108 -36.41 9.45 -4.85
CA SER A 108 -37.78 9.16 -4.37
C SER A 108 -37.89 7.90 -3.50
N ASP A 109 -36.93 7.00 -3.62
CA ASP A 109 -36.88 5.70 -2.94
C ASP A 109 -36.10 5.74 -1.61
N HIS A 110 -35.55 6.90 -1.23
CA HIS A 110 -34.73 7.09 -0.03
C HIS A 110 -35.31 8.15 0.93
N ASP A 111 -34.81 8.17 2.16
CA ASP A 111 -35.28 9.13 3.17
C ASP A 111 -35.00 10.57 2.71
N PRO A 112 -36.04 11.39 2.44
CA PRO A 112 -35.87 12.75 1.95
C PRO A 112 -35.14 13.67 2.94
N ALA A 113 -35.08 13.30 4.24
CA ALA A 113 -34.37 14.07 5.25
C ALA A 113 -32.84 13.93 5.15
N LEU A 114 -32.35 12.83 4.56
CA LEU A 114 -30.92 12.63 4.39
C LEU A 114 -30.38 13.47 3.23
N GLY A 115 -31.15 13.64 2.15
CA GLY A 115 -30.66 14.29 0.94
C GLY A 115 -29.62 13.44 0.20
N GLY A 116 -29.08 13.98 -0.89
CA GLY A 116 -28.04 13.36 -1.70
C GLY A 116 -26.96 14.37 -2.12
N GLY A 117 -26.14 13.99 -3.08
CA GLY A 117 -25.04 14.82 -3.57
C GLY A 117 -24.84 14.67 -5.07
N LEU A 118 -24.35 15.73 -5.71
CA LEU A 118 -24.02 15.76 -7.11
C LEU A 118 -22.59 16.27 -7.26
N LEU A 119 -21.66 15.35 -7.49
CA LEU A 119 -20.28 15.69 -7.78
C LEU A 119 -20.15 15.92 -9.29
N ARG A 120 -19.83 17.15 -9.67
CA ARG A 120 -19.54 17.51 -11.05
C ARG A 120 -18.05 17.52 -11.25
N LEU A 121 -17.56 16.64 -12.12
CA LEU A 121 -16.17 16.53 -12.50
C LEU A 121 -16.00 16.96 -13.96
N LYS A 122 -15.29 18.05 -14.18
CA LYS A 122 -14.91 18.51 -15.51
C LYS A 122 -13.50 18.07 -15.81
N THR A 123 -13.33 17.30 -16.88
CA THR A 123 -12.01 16.87 -17.35
C THR A 123 -11.66 17.53 -18.67
N SER A 124 -10.43 18.03 -18.78
CA SER A 124 -9.94 18.75 -19.96
C SER A 124 -8.49 18.39 -20.26
N ALA A 125 -7.98 18.83 -21.41
CA ALA A 125 -6.59 18.61 -21.82
C ALA A 125 -6.14 17.12 -21.75
N ALA A 126 -6.95 16.22 -22.31
CA ALA A 126 -6.57 14.80 -22.47
C ALA A 126 -5.25 14.66 -23.24
N HIS A 127 -4.32 13.87 -22.71
CA HIS A 127 -3.01 13.69 -23.33
C HIS A 127 -2.99 12.66 -24.47
N SER A 128 -4.02 11.80 -24.58
CA SER A 128 -4.25 10.89 -25.71
C SER A 128 -5.74 10.61 -25.87
N TRP A 129 -6.12 9.97 -26.99
CA TRP A 129 -7.53 9.72 -27.29
C TRP A 129 -8.11 8.49 -26.57
N THR A 130 -7.25 7.63 -26.04
CA THR A 130 -7.64 6.36 -25.41
C THR A 130 -7.28 6.27 -23.94
N CYS A 131 -6.70 7.33 -23.36
CA CYS A 131 -6.42 7.34 -21.93
C CYS A 131 -7.71 7.42 -21.11
N MET A 132 -7.63 7.01 -19.84
CA MET A 132 -8.72 7.14 -18.89
C MET A 132 -8.16 7.48 -17.50
N ASP A 133 -8.93 8.23 -16.73
CA ASP A 133 -8.73 8.34 -15.29
C ASP A 133 -9.70 7.41 -14.57
N LEU A 134 -9.24 6.84 -13.46
CA LEU A 134 -10.06 6.08 -12.52
C LEU A 134 -9.94 6.77 -11.16
N TYR A 135 -11.07 7.19 -10.61
CA TYR A 135 -11.12 7.85 -9.30
C TYR A 135 -11.85 6.98 -8.28
N VAL A 136 -11.39 7.07 -7.04
CA VAL A 136 -12.07 6.56 -5.86
C VAL A 136 -12.55 7.76 -5.06
N PHE A 137 -13.83 7.75 -4.71
CA PHE A 137 -14.47 8.77 -3.89
C PHE A 137 -14.86 8.15 -2.56
N ALA A 138 -14.35 8.70 -1.47
CA ALA A 138 -14.53 8.13 -0.15
C ALA A 138 -15.05 9.15 0.86
N THR A 139 -15.92 8.67 1.73
CA THR A 139 -16.22 9.26 3.03
C THR A 139 -15.87 8.21 4.10
N PRO A 140 -15.86 8.56 5.39
CA PRO A 140 -15.80 7.57 6.46
C PRO A 140 -16.99 6.61 6.47
N TYR A 141 -18.00 6.81 5.62
CA TYR A 141 -19.23 6.02 5.55
C TYR A 141 -19.26 5.10 4.32
N ARG A 142 -18.83 5.60 3.16
CA ARG A 142 -18.88 4.85 1.90
C ARG A 142 -17.62 5.02 1.05
N VAL A 143 -17.43 4.07 0.14
CA VAL A 143 -16.50 4.19 -1.00
C VAL A 143 -17.25 3.91 -2.29
N THR A 144 -17.07 4.79 -3.26
CA THR A 144 -17.50 4.59 -4.65
C THR A 144 -16.35 4.89 -5.58
N TRP A 145 -16.46 4.46 -6.83
CA TRP A 145 -15.45 4.66 -7.86
C TRP A 145 -16.12 5.00 -9.19
N ASP A 146 -15.41 5.72 -10.04
CA ASP A 146 -15.89 6.01 -11.39
C ASP A 146 -14.71 6.24 -12.34
N TYR A 147 -14.96 6.09 -13.63
CA TYR A 147 -13.95 6.21 -14.67
C TYR A 147 -14.35 7.24 -15.72
N TYR A 148 -13.36 7.97 -16.23
CA TYR A 148 -13.57 9.04 -17.18
C TYR A 148 -12.62 8.87 -18.37
N PHE A 149 -13.17 8.84 -19.58
CA PHE A 149 -12.44 8.58 -20.83
C PHE A 149 -12.66 9.68 -21.89
N SER A 150 -13.48 10.69 -21.59
CA SER A 150 -13.72 11.84 -22.48
C SER A 150 -13.54 13.17 -21.74
N ALA A 151 -12.98 14.16 -22.44
CA ALA A 151 -12.80 15.51 -21.92
C ALA A 151 -14.13 16.27 -21.98
N ARG A 152 -14.88 16.26 -20.88
CA ARG A 152 -16.19 16.93 -20.75
C ARG A 152 -16.53 17.12 -19.27
N GLU A 153 -17.67 17.73 -18.99
CA GLU A 153 -18.29 17.71 -17.67
C GLU A 153 -19.01 16.37 -17.47
N HIS A 154 -18.70 15.71 -16.36
CA HIS A 154 -19.30 14.46 -15.90
C HIS A 154 -19.97 14.69 -14.56
N THR A 155 -20.89 13.80 -14.22
CA THR A 155 -21.69 13.91 -13.02
C THR A 155 -21.76 12.57 -12.32
N LEU A 156 -21.23 12.51 -11.10
CA LEU A 156 -21.39 11.40 -10.18
C LEU A 156 -22.48 11.75 -9.16
N LYS A 157 -23.52 10.92 -9.09
CA LYS A 157 -24.66 11.13 -8.19
C LYS A 157 -24.52 10.25 -6.95
N PHE A 158 -24.75 10.85 -5.79
CA PHE A 158 -24.99 10.17 -4.53
C PHE A 158 -26.50 10.23 -4.26
N ASP A 159 -27.20 9.11 -4.46
CA ASP A 159 -28.67 9.05 -4.42
C ASP A 159 -29.25 9.41 -3.04
N SER A 160 -28.60 8.94 -1.99
CA SER A 160 -28.82 9.38 -0.61
C SER A 160 -27.57 9.20 0.24
N TRP A 161 -27.39 10.05 1.24
CA TRP A 161 -26.39 9.84 2.30
C TRP A 161 -26.82 8.65 3.18
N GLU A 162 -25.88 7.87 3.72
CA GLU A 162 -26.18 6.63 4.45
C GLU A 162 -26.86 6.96 5.77
N GLU A 163 -26.38 8.03 6.42
CA GLU A 163 -26.85 8.51 7.70
C GLU A 163 -26.69 10.04 7.78
N ALA A 164 -27.41 10.69 8.70
CA ALA A 164 -27.29 12.13 8.93
C ALA A 164 -25.86 12.56 9.31
N ALA A 165 -25.09 11.63 9.91
CA ALA A 165 -23.70 11.80 10.24
C ALA A 165 -22.79 11.95 9.01
N GLU A 166 -23.05 11.19 7.94
CA GLU A 166 -22.32 11.31 6.68
C GLU A 166 -22.58 12.67 6.03
N MET A 167 -23.85 13.10 5.99
CA MET A 167 -24.23 14.40 5.46
C MET A 167 -23.47 15.53 6.18
N GLU A 168 -23.44 15.51 7.51
CA GLU A 168 -22.75 16.53 8.31
C GLU A 168 -21.24 16.47 8.12
N TYR A 169 -20.66 15.27 8.03
CA TYR A 169 -19.26 15.08 7.69
C TYR A 169 -18.93 15.71 6.33
N VAL A 170 -19.74 15.46 5.30
CA VAL A 170 -19.51 15.98 3.93
C VAL A 170 -19.61 17.51 3.89
N LYS A 171 -20.48 18.13 4.70
CA LYS A 171 -20.51 19.60 4.81
C LYS A 171 -19.21 20.16 5.35
N GLN A 172 -18.70 19.56 6.43
CA GLN A 172 -17.53 20.09 7.13
C GLN A 172 -16.20 19.72 6.47
N HIS A 173 -16.11 18.50 5.91
CA HIS A 173 -14.84 17.91 5.46
C HIS A 173 -14.84 17.58 3.96
N GLY A 174 -16.00 17.50 3.29
CA GLY A 174 -16.13 17.12 1.89
C GLY A 174 -16.01 15.62 1.62
N VAL A 175 -16.05 15.27 0.34
CA VAL A 175 -15.79 13.91 -0.17
C VAL A 175 -14.33 13.83 -0.59
N SER A 176 -13.59 12.86 -0.05
CA SER A 176 -12.19 12.62 -0.41
C SER A 176 -12.10 12.02 -1.81
N VAL A 177 -11.29 12.64 -2.66
CA VAL A 177 -11.04 12.19 -4.04
C VAL A 177 -9.64 11.59 -4.09
N PHE A 178 -9.56 10.36 -4.56
CA PHE A 178 -8.31 9.70 -4.85
C PHE A 178 -8.22 9.30 -6.31
N LEU A 179 -7.04 9.42 -6.89
CA LEU A 179 -6.78 9.07 -8.29
C LEU A 179 -5.91 7.83 -8.36
N MET A 180 -6.34 6.87 -9.17
CA MET A 180 -5.53 5.72 -9.53
C MET A 180 -4.52 6.14 -10.60
N PRO A 181 -3.22 6.23 -10.29
CA PRO A 181 -2.22 6.80 -11.19
C PRO A 181 -2.06 5.99 -12.49
N SER A 182 -2.41 4.70 -12.45
CA SER A 182 -2.26 3.79 -13.60
C SER A 182 -3.55 3.59 -14.41
N GLY A 183 -4.68 4.21 -14.05
CA GLY A 183 -5.98 3.98 -14.68
C GLY A 183 -6.49 2.53 -14.55
N MET A 184 -7.60 2.16 -15.19
CA MET A 184 -8.21 0.81 -15.04
C MET A 184 -7.28 -0.32 -15.54
N LEU A 185 -6.65 -0.14 -16.69
CA LEU A 185 -5.82 -1.17 -17.31
C LEU A 185 -4.51 -1.36 -16.58
N GLY A 186 -3.89 -0.28 -16.12
CA GLY A 186 -2.71 -0.37 -15.28
C GLY A 186 -3.03 -0.89 -13.88
N THR A 187 -4.21 -0.59 -13.31
CA THR A 187 -4.67 -1.22 -12.07
C THR A 187 -4.82 -2.74 -12.22
N LEU A 188 -5.42 -3.21 -13.32
CA LEU A 188 -5.55 -4.65 -13.59
C LEU A 188 -4.19 -5.33 -13.79
N LEU A 189 -3.23 -4.65 -14.44
CA LEU A 189 -1.87 -5.14 -14.61
C LEU A 189 -1.08 -5.12 -13.30
N SER A 190 -1.22 -4.10 -12.46
CA SER A 190 -0.53 -4.04 -11.17
C SER A 190 -1.06 -5.10 -10.18
N LEU A 191 -2.28 -5.62 -10.35
CA LEU A 191 -2.74 -6.82 -9.62
C LEU A 191 -1.91 -8.05 -9.99
N ILE A 192 -1.44 -8.14 -11.25
CA ILE A 192 -0.50 -9.17 -11.71
C ILE A 192 0.88 -8.99 -11.08
N ASP A 193 1.23 -7.78 -10.61
CA ASP A 193 2.48 -7.48 -9.90
C ASP A 193 2.40 -7.73 -8.38
N VAL A 194 1.20 -7.76 -7.78
CA VAL A 194 0.99 -8.05 -6.35
C VAL A 194 0.86 -9.53 -6.05
N LEU A 195 0.07 -10.27 -6.85
CA LEU A 195 -0.08 -11.72 -6.72
C LEU A 195 1.25 -12.52 -6.62
N PRO A 196 2.32 -12.17 -7.35
CA PRO A 196 3.61 -12.84 -7.27
C PRO A 196 4.28 -12.66 -5.91
N LEU A 197 4.12 -11.51 -5.23
CA LEU A 197 4.80 -11.19 -3.97
C LEU A 197 4.52 -12.25 -2.89
N PHE A 198 3.30 -12.80 -2.89
CA PHE A 198 2.86 -13.81 -1.93
C PHE A 198 3.13 -15.25 -2.39
N SER A 199 3.68 -15.45 -3.60
CA SER A 199 3.97 -16.79 -4.12
C SER A 199 5.28 -17.34 -3.57
N ASN A 200 5.28 -18.64 -3.20
CA ASN A 200 6.51 -19.31 -2.75
C ASN A 200 7.29 -19.89 -3.94
N THR A 201 7.71 -19.01 -4.85
CA THR A 201 8.41 -19.37 -6.08
C THR A 201 9.63 -18.47 -6.30
N VAL A 202 10.53 -18.87 -7.21
CA VAL A 202 11.65 -18.00 -7.65
C VAL A 202 11.11 -16.70 -8.25
N TRP A 203 9.98 -16.76 -8.95
CA TRP A 203 9.33 -15.58 -9.49
C TRP A 203 8.85 -14.63 -8.38
N GLY A 204 8.18 -15.15 -7.34
CA GLY A 204 7.78 -14.36 -6.18
C GLY A 204 8.96 -13.76 -5.44
N GLN A 205 10.03 -14.52 -5.26
CA GLN A 205 11.27 -14.00 -4.68
C GLN A 205 11.84 -12.82 -5.49
N ASN A 206 11.93 -12.97 -6.81
CA ASN A 206 12.44 -11.90 -7.68
C ASN A 206 11.50 -10.69 -7.68
N ALA A 207 10.18 -10.88 -7.59
CA ALA A 207 9.22 -9.80 -7.49
C ALA A 207 9.38 -9.01 -6.19
N ASN A 208 9.55 -9.68 -5.04
CA ASN A 208 9.83 -9.02 -3.76
C ASN A 208 11.16 -8.25 -3.80
N LEU A 209 12.22 -8.83 -4.36
CA LEU A 209 13.50 -8.14 -4.52
C LEU A 209 13.40 -6.91 -5.42
N ALA A 210 12.70 -7.03 -6.55
CA ALA A 210 12.48 -5.92 -7.48
C ALA A 210 11.66 -4.80 -6.83
N PHE A 211 10.64 -5.15 -6.04
CA PHE A 211 9.83 -4.21 -5.27
C PHE A 211 10.69 -3.40 -4.29
N LEU A 212 11.47 -4.09 -3.43
CA LEU A 212 12.32 -3.43 -2.44
C LEU A 212 13.43 -2.59 -3.10
N THR A 213 13.98 -3.06 -4.22
CA THR A 213 14.97 -2.29 -5.00
C THR A 213 14.36 -1.01 -5.55
N LYS A 214 13.15 -1.10 -6.13
CA LYS A 214 12.46 0.04 -6.76
C LYS A 214 12.02 1.09 -5.73
N HIS A 215 11.48 0.64 -4.60
CA HIS A 215 10.81 1.54 -3.64
C HIS A 215 11.66 1.95 -2.44
N MET A 216 12.64 1.13 -2.05
CA MET A 216 13.54 1.46 -0.95
C MET A 216 14.96 1.78 -1.42
N GLY A 217 15.27 1.58 -2.71
CA GLY A 217 16.66 1.65 -3.19
C GLY A 217 17.56 0.56 -2.57
N ALA A 218 16.96 -0.49 -2.01
CA ALA A 218 17.67 -1.54 -1.28
C ALA A 218 18.38 -2.50 -2.23
N THR A 219 19.60 -2.92 -1.87
CA THR A 219 20.38 -3.91 -2.62
C THR A 219 20.52 -5.19 -1.81
N PHE A 220 20.10 -6.31 -2.39
CA PHE A 220 20.22 -7.63 -1.77
C PHE A 220 21.27 -8.46 -2.49
N GLU A 221 22.42 -8.63 -1.85
CA GLU A 221 23.52 -9.42 -2.39
C GLU A 221 23.46 -10.86 -1.88
N LYS A 222 23.69 -11.80 -2.80
CA LYS A 222 23.75 -13.22 -2.45
C LYS A 222 25.07 -13.50 -1.72
N ARG A 223 24.98 -13.95 -0.47
CA ARG A 223 26.16 -14.36 0.31
C ARG A 223 26.89 -15.57 -0.33
N PRO A 224 28.23 -15.65 -0.20
CA PRO A 224 28.97 -16.86 -0.56
C PRO A 224 28.54 -18.02 0.33
N GLN A 225 28.66 -19.24 -0.19
CA GLN A 225 28.38 -20.44 0.60
C GLN A 225 29.53 -20.76 1.57
N PRO A 226 29.24 -21.39 2.73
CA PRO A 226 27.93 -21.87 3.18
C PRO A 226 27.02 -20.74 3.68
N TRP A 227 25.71 -20.82 3.39
CA TRP A 227 24.72 -19.83 3.86
C TRP A 227 24.29 -20.02 5.32
N ARG A 228 24.64 -21.16 5.90
CA ARG A 228 24.34 -21.51 7.28
C ARG A 228 25.63 -21.47 8.07
N THR A 229 25.58 -20.80 9.22
CA THR A 229 26.61 -20.91 10.24
C THR A 229 25.99 -21.59 11.45
N THR A 230 26.78 -22.39 12.15
CA THR A 230 26.38 -22.90 13.46
C THR A 230 26.57 -21.78 14.46
N ILE A 231 25.50 -21.47 15.19
CA ILE A 231 25.54 -20.56 16.34
C ILE A 231 25.69 -21.46 17.56
N ASN A 232 26.73 -21.23 18.35
CA ASN A 232 26.88 -21.91 19.63
C ASN A 232 25.98 -21.21 20.67
N PRO A 233 24.99 -21.90 21.27
CA PRO A 233 24.09 -21.29 22.26
C PRO A 233 24.83 -20.71 23.48
N ASP A 234 26.03 -21.22 23.79
CA ASP A 234 26.85 -20.71 24.89
C ASP A 234 27.32 -19.28 24.64
N ASP A 235 27.55 -18.90 23.37
CA ASP A 235 28.03 -17.56 22.98
C ASP A 235 26.88 -16.52 22.89
N VAL A 236 25.63 -16.97 22.99
CA VAL A 236 24.44 -16.11 22.96
C VAL A 236 24.07 -15.67 24.38
N HIS A 237 23.69 -14.41 24.53
CA HIS A 237 23.36 -13.81 25.81
C HIS A 237 21.89 -13.40 25.89
N SER A 238 21.39 -13.29 27.12
CA SER A 238 20.06 -12.74 27.36
C SER A 238 19.96 -11.31 26.83
N GLY A 239 18.94 -11.05 26.04
CA GLY A 239 18.71 -9.77 25.38
C GLY A 239 19.29 -9.68 23.98
N ASP A 240 20.12 -10.63 23.53
CA ASP A 240 20.55 -10.69 22.14
C ASP A 240 19.34 -10.81 21.21
N PHE A 241 19.46 -10.18 20.04
CA PHE A 241 18.34 -9.95 19.14
C PHE A 241 18.50 -10.78 17.85
N LEU A 242 17.40 -11.37 17.40
CA LEU A 242 17.32 -12.07 16.12
C LEU A 242 16.52 -11.25 15.14
N ALA A 243 17.19 -10.75 14.10
CA ALA A 243 16.56 -10.09 12.97
C ALA A 243 16.20 -11.14 11.92
N VAL A 244 14.91 -11.28 11.60
CA VAL A 244 14.40 -12.28 10.65
C VAL A 244 13.84 -11.56 9.42
N SER A 245 14.25 -12.04 8.25
CA SER A 245 13.89 -11.44 6.97
C SER A 245 13.53 -12.51 5.94
N LYS A 246 12.23 -12.58 5.61
CA LYS A 246 11.66 -13.44 4.58
C LYS A 246 11.43 -12.62 3.30
N ILE A 247 11.61 -13.28 2.15
CA ILE A 247 11.50 -12.65 0.82
C ILE A 247 10.74 -13.50 -0.20
N ARG A 248 10.11 -14.62 0.23
CA ARG A 248 9.27 -15.47 -0.63
C ARG A 248 8.11 -16.09 0.13
N GLY A 249 7.08 -16.51 -0.59
CA GLY A 249 5.86 -17.07 0.00
C GLY A 249 4.98 -16.00 0.67
N ARG A 250 3.87 -16.45 1.28
CA ARG A 250 2.88 -15.57 1.92
C ARG A 250 3.56 -14.60 2.89
N TRP A 251 4.37 -15.12 3.82
CA TRP A 251 5.08 -14.33 4.81
C TRP A 251 6.14 -13.42 4.21
N GLY A 252 6.86 -13.86 3.17
CA GLY A 252 7.81 -13.00 2.48
C GLY A 252 7.16 -11.81 1.76
N GLY A 253 5.95 -11.99 1.22
CA GLY A 253 5.16 -10.90 0.65
C GLY A 253 4.72 -9.88 1.70
N PHE A 254 4.19 -10.36 2.84
CA PHE A 254 3.84 -9.49 3.96
C PHE A 254 5.06 -8.70 4.47
N GLU A 255 6.14 -9.40 4.76
CA GLU A 255 7.34 -8.73 5.26
C GLU A 255 7.97 -7.80 4.22
N THR A 256 7.73 -7.98 2.92
CA THR A 256 8.19 -7.04 1.88
C THR A 256 7.45 -5.71 1.99
N LEU A 257 6.14 -5.76 2.24
CA LEU A 257 5.34 -4.56 2.49
C LEU A 257 5.72 -3.92 3.82
N GLU A 258 5.94 -4.70 4.88
CA GLU A 258 6.40 -4.21 6.18
C GLU A 258 7.75 -3.49 6.09
N LYS A 259 8.73 -4.10 5.42
CA LYS A 259 10.05 -3.48 5.16
C LYS A 259 9.90 -2.14 4.46
N TRP A 260 9.01 -2.06 3.48
CA TRP A 260 8.76 -0.82 2.73
C TRP A 260 8.14 0.27 3.58
N VAL A 261 7.10 -0.04 4.36
CA VAL A 261 6.42 0.97 5.19
C VAL A 261 7.24 1.38 6.42
N THR A 262 8.06 0.49 6.97
CA THR A 262 8.91 0.79 8.15
C THR A 262 10.30 1.30 7.79
N GLY A 263 10.75 1.10 6.55
CA GLY A 263 12.14 1.33 6.14
C GLY A 263 13.13 0.28 6.67
N ALA A 264 12.67 -0.78 7.33
CA ALA A 264 13.52 -1.82 7.90
C ALA A 264 13.95 -2.89 6.87
N PHE A 265 14.98 -3.66 7.19
CA PHE A 265 15.43 -4.82 6.38
C PHE A 265 14.98 -6.18 6.94
N ALA A 266 14.50 -6.18 8.19
CA ALA A 266 13.86 -7.32 8.83
C ALA A 266 12.35 -7.08 8.86
N GLY A 267 11.55 -8.14 8.65
CA GLY A 267 10.10 -8.08 8.84
C GLY A 267 9.66 -8.70 10.17
N HIS A 268 10.51 -9.52 10.78
CA HIS A 268 10.21 -10.16 12.06
C HIS A 268 11.40 -10.11 13.00
N THR A 269 11.11 -10.14 14.29
CA THR A 269 12.13 -10.01 15.33
C THR A 269 11.85 -10.96 16.48
N ALA A 270 12.90 -11.53 17.05
CA ALA A 270 12.83 -12.35 18.25
C ALA A 270 13.95 -11.98 19.23
N VAL A 271 13.77 -12.33 20.50
CA VAL A 271 14.76 -12.07 21.56
C VAL A 271 15.25 -13.37 22.18
N CYS A 272 16.54 -13.45 22.44
CA CYS A 272 17.16 -14.57 23.14
C CYS A 272 17.14 -14.35 24.67
N LEU A 273 16.82 -15.39 25.43
CA LEU A 273 16.83 -15.38 26.90
C LEU A 273 17.49 -16.65 27.42
N LYS A 274 18.42 -16.51 28.36
CA LYS A 274 18.98 -17.63 29.13
C LYS A 274 18.24 -17.81 30.44
N ASP A 275 17.83 -19.04 30.74
CA ASP A 275 17.25 -19.37 32.04
C ASP A 275 18.32 -19.51 33.13
N GLU A 276 17.90 -19.80 34.37
CA GLU A 276 18.80 -19.96 35.52
C GLU A 276 19.76 -21.15 35.39
N LEU A 277 19.45 -22.12 34.53
CA LEU A 277 20.29 -23.27 34.22
C LEU A 277 21.24 -23.01 33.04
N GLY A 278 21.13 -21.84 32.40
CA GLY A 278 21.90 -21.44 31.23
C GLY A 278 21.34 -21.91 29.89
N ASN A 279 20.16 -22.56 29.87
CA ASN A 279 19.54 -22.98 28.61
C ASN A 279 19.07 -21.76 27.83
N LEU A 280 19.20 -21.81 26.50
CA LEU A 280 18.80 -20.73 25.61
C LEU A 280 17.37 -20.91 25.12
N TRP A 281 16.61 -19.82 25.21
CA TRP A 281 15.21 -19.71 24.80
C TRP A 281 15.05 -18.54 23.84
N VAL A 282 14.04 -18.62 22.97
CA VAL A 282 13.68 -17.58 22.02
C VAL A 282 12.25 -17.14 22.31
N GLY A 283 12.09 -15.85 22.61
CA GLY A 283 10.80 -15.19 22.75
C GLY A 283 10.41 -14.46 21.47
N GLU A 284 9.22 -14.75 20.93
CA GLU A 284 8.69 -14.07 19.74
C GLU A 284 7.17 -13.95 19.77
N SER A 285 6.64 -13.04 18.96
CA SER A 285 5.20 -12.88 18.70
C SER A 285 4.94 -13.21 17.25
N GLY A 286 3.97 -14.10 16.96
CA GLY A 286 3.62 -14.50 15.59
C GLY A 286 3.81 -15.98 15.32
N HIS A 287 3.95 -16.77 16.39
CA HIS A 287 4.03 -18.22 16.30
C HIS A 287 2.63 -18.81 16.15
N GLU A 288 2.42 -19.64 15.13
CA GLU A 288 1.13 -20.27 14.87
C GLU A 288 0.96 -21.50 15.77
N ASN A 289 -0.10 -21.53 16.58
CA ASN A 289 -0.42 -22.68 17.43
C ASN A 289 -1.15 -23.79 16.63
N GLU A 290 -1.46 -24.91 17.27
CA GLU A 290 -2.16 -26.04 16.63
C GLU A 290 -3.55 -25.70 16.05
N LYS A 291 -4.14 -24.58 16.47
CA LYS A 291 -5.44 -24.08 15.99
C LYS A 291 -5.30 -23.09 14.83
N GLY A 292 -4.08 -22.75 14.41
CA GLY A 292 -3.83 -21.74 13.40
C GLY A 292 -3.84 -20.30 13.92
N GLU A 293 -3.78 -20.09 15.24
CA GLU A 293 -3.79 -18.75 15.85
C GLU A 293 -2.36 -18.25 16.09
N GLU A 294 -2.10 -16.98 15.77
CA GLU A 294 -0.81 -16.34 16.05
C GLU A 294 -0.73 -15.90 17.52
N ILE A 295 0.25 -16.43 18.25
CA ILE A 295 0.47 -16.18 19.67
C ILE A 295 1.90 -15.75 19.99
N ILE A 296 2.09 -15.25 21.21
CA ILE A 296 3.39 -14.99 21.81
C ILE A 296 3.89 -16.28 22.46
N VAL A 297 5.12 -16.68 22.15
CA VAL A 297 5.75 -17.88 22.70
C VAL A 297 7.14 -17.60 23.23
N VAL A 298 7.58 -18.45 24.15
CA VAL A 298 8.98 -18.56 24.57
C VAL A 298 9.34 -20.04 24.48
N ILE A 299 10.09 -20.43 23.46
CA ILE A 299 10.42 -21.83 23.17
C ILE A 299 11.93 -22.08 23.22
N PRO A 300 12.39 -23.33 23.45
CA PRO A 300 13.82 -23.65 23.44
C PRO A 300 14.48 -23.28 22.10
N TRP A 301 15.73 -22.85 22.15
CA TRP A 301 16.51 -22.49 20.96
C TRP A 301 16.50 -23.57 19.88
N GLU A 302 16.71 -24.83 20.27
CA GLU A 302 16.76 -25.96 19.33
C GLU A 302 15.44 -26.13 18.57
N GLU A 303 14.31 -25.96 19.26
CA GLU A 303 12.98 -26.02 18.64
C GLU A 303 12.77 -24.86 17.66
N TRP A 304 13.07 -23.62 18.10
CA TRP A 304 12.96 -22.44 17.25
C TRP A 304 13.86 -22.53 16.00
N TRP A 305 15.08 -23.03 16.17
CA TRP A 305 16.04 -23.19 15.09
C TRP A 305 15.60 -24.28 14.11
N GLU A 306 15.08 -25.42 14.59
CA GLU A 306 14.55 -26.47 13.74
C GLU A 306 13.34 -25.98 12.91
N LEU A 307 12.43 -25.22 13.52
CA LEU A 307 11.31 -24.59 12.82
C LEU A 307 11.79 -23.62 11.75
N SER A 308 12.76 -22.78 12.08
CA SER A 308 13.38 -21.83 11.13
C SER A 308 14.03 -22.54 9.94
N LEU A 309 14.67 -23.70 10.15
CA LEU A 309 15.27 -24.50 9.08
C LEU A 309 14.23 -25.18 8.18
N LYS A 310 13.03 -25.48 8.71
CA LYS A 310 11.91 -26.07 7.97
C LYS A 310 11.03 -25.02 7.28
N ASP A 311 11.17 -23.74 7.63
CA ASP A 311 10.37 -22.67 7.04
C ASP A 311 10.63 -22.56 5.53
N SER A 312 9.59 -22.90 4.76
CA SER A 312 9.62 -22.88 3.30
C SER A 312 9.77 -21.48 2.70
N SER A 313 9.58 -20.41 3.48
CA SER A 313 9.89 -19.04 3.09
C SER A 313 11.39 -18.73 3.08
N ASN A 314 12.24 -19.65 3.58
CA ASN A 314 13.70 -19.51 3.64
C ASN A 314 14.14 -18.19 4.29
N PRO A 315 13.89 -18.04 5.61
CA PRO A 315 14.22 -16.83 6.33
C PRO A 315 15.73 -16.58 6.34
N GLN A 316 16.10 -15.32 6.20
CA GLN A 316 17.45 -14.83 6.50
C GLN A 316 17.45 -14.38 7.95
N ILE A 317 18.33 -14.95 8.76
CA ILE A 317 18.37 -14.70 10.20
C ILE A 317 19.74 -14.11 10.54
N ALA A 318 19.75 -12.96 11.20
CA ALA A 318 20.95 -12.35 11.75
C ALA A 318 20.83 -12.30 13.28
N LEU A 319 21.80 -12.91 13.97
CA LEU A 319 22.00 -12.73 15.40
C LEU A 319 22.77 -11.42 15.62
N LEU A 320 22.18 -10.52 16.38
CA LEU A 320 22.72 -9.21 16.73
C LEU A 320 22.92 -9.14 18.24
N PRO A 321 24.16 -9.31 18.73
CA PRO A 321 24.45 -9.21 20.15
C PRO A 321 24.20 -7.80 20.67
N LEU A 322 23.78 -7.68 21.93
CA LEU A 322 23.69 -6.39 22.57
C LEU A 322 25.07 -5.73 22.69
N HIS A 323 25.11 -4.40 22.53
CA HIS A 323 26.32 -3.65 22.85
C HIS A 323 26.72 -3.89 24.31
N PRO A 324 28.01 -4.07 24.65
CA PRO A 324 28.45 -4.43 26.01
C PRO A 324 27.86 -3.54 27.12
N ASP A 325 27.79 -2.22 26.88
CA ASP A 325 27.23 -1.27 27.86
C ASP A 325 25.72 -1.43 28.11
N VAL A 326 24.97 -1.94 27.12
CA VAL A 326 23.54 -2.24 27.23
C VAL A 326 23.36 -3.60 27.89
N HIS A 327 24.17 -4.59 27.48
CA HIS A 327 24.18 -5.92 28.08
C HIS A 327 24.46 -5.86 29.59
N ALA A 328 25.42 -5.05 30.03
CA ALA A 328 25.73 -4.86 31.45
C ALA A 328 24.57 -4.30 32.29
N LYS A 329 23.57 -3.68 31.64
CA LYS A 329 22.36 -3.13 32.29
C LYS A 329 21.14 -4.02 32.11
N PHE A 330 21.25 -5.11 31.34
CA PHE A 330 20.14 -5.98 31.04
C PHE A 330 19.70 -6.75 32.29
N ASN A 331 18.43 -6.60 32.68
CA ASN A 331 17.87 -7.31 33.82
C ASN A 331 17.16 -8.59 33.35
N SER A 332 17.88 -9.71 33.41
CA SER A 332 17.35 -11.01 32.96
C SER A 332 16.15 -11.48 33.77
N THR A 333 16.10 -11.21 35.08
CA THR A 333 14.95 -11.58 35.93
C THR A 333 13.69 -10.86 35.48
N ALA A 334 13.76 -9.53 35.33
CA ALA A 334 12.63 -8.73 34.87
C ALA A 334 12.20 -9.11 33.44
N ALA A 335 13.17 -9.41 32.56
CA ALA A 335 12.89 -9.87 31.20
C ALA A 335 12.11 -11.20 31.20
N TRP A 336 12.49 -12.16 32.04
CA TRP A 336 11.78 -13.43 32.20
C TRP A 336 10.40 -13.27 32.81
N GLU A 337 10.25 -12.42 33.82
CA GLU A 337 8.93 -12.10 34.40
C GLU A 337 7.99 -11.54 33.32
N TYR A 338 8.48 -10.61 32.51
CA TYR A 338 7.73 -10.06 31.39
C TYR A 338 7.40 -11.12 30.34
N ALA A 339 8.38 -11.88 29.88
CA ALA A 339 8.21 -12.90 28.85
C ALA A 339 7.17 -13.97 29.27
N ARG A 340 7.23 -14.44 30.52
CA ARG A 340 6.24 -15.37 31.08
C ARG A 340 4.84 -14.75 31.18
N SER A 341 4.75 -13.47 31.51
CA SER A 341 3.46 -12.76 31.58
C SER A 341 2.81 -12.58 30.21
N MET A 342 3.59 -12.67 29.12
CA MET A 342 3.13 -12.49 27.75
C MET A 342 2.91 -13.81 27.00
N SER A 343 3.61 -14.88 27.39
CA SER A 343 3.47 -16.20 26.75
C SER A 343 2.00 -16.67 26.71
N GLY A 344 1.57 -17.15 25.55
CA GLY A 344 0.20 -17.59 25.27
C GLY A 344 -0.80 -16.47 24.95
N LYS A 345 -0.42 -15.19 25.07
CA LYS A 345 -1.28 -14.09 24.63
C LYS A 345 -1.35 -14.03 23.10
N PRO A 346 -2.44 -13.48 22.53
CA PRO A 346 -2.54 -13.26 21.09
C PRO A 346 -1.42 -12.38 20.54
N TYR A 347 -1.20 -12.47 19.23
CA TYR A 347 -0.28 -11.60 18.50
C TYR A 347 -0.54 -10.11 18.76
N GLY A 348 0.54 -9.34 18.81
CA GLY A 348 0.53 -7.91 19.11
C GLY A 348 0.05 -7.03 17.95
N TYR A 349 -1.11 -7.32 17.36
CA TYR A 349 -1.68 -6.56 16.23
C TYR A 349 -1.73 -5.04 16.48
N HIS A 350 -1.94 -4.64 17.74
CA HIS A 350 -1.99 -3.25 18.15
C HIS A 350 -0.67 -2.48 18.00
N ASN A 351 0.47 -3.17 17.97
CA ASN A 351 1.78 -2.53 17.73
C ASN A 351 2.12 -2.48 16.24
N MET A 352 1.60 -3.41 15.45
CA MET A 352 1.94 -3.57 14.03
C MET A 352 1.61 -2.31 13.21
N ILE A 353 0.41 -1.76 13.33
CA ILE A 353 0.00 -0.61 12.49
C ILE A 353 0.73 0.69 12.84
N PHE A 354 1.03 0.91 14.12
CA PHE A 354 1.77 2.08 14.57
C PHE A 354 3.29 1.87 14.60
N SER A 355 3.79 0.78 14.00
CA SER A 355 5.23 0.63 13.73
C SER A 355 5.70 1.54 12.59
N TRP A 356 4.77 1.97 11.72
CA TRP A 356 5.04 2.83 10.57
C TRP A 356 4.07 4.01 10.45
N ILE A 357 3.08 4.12 11.33
CA ILE A 357 2.22 5.32 11.49
C ILE A 357 2.62 6.00 12.80
N ASP A 358 3.64 6.85 12.75
CA ASP A 358 4.24 7.50 13.92
C ASP A 358 3.98 9.01 13.96
N THR A 359 3.75 9.65 12.81
CA THR A 359 3.44 11.08 12.72
C THR A 359 2.06 11.32 12.12
N ILE A 360 1.54 12.55 12.28
CA ILE A 360 0.24 12.95 11.73
C ILE A 360 0.26 12.93 10.19
N ALA A 361 1.41 13.30 9.61
CA ALA A 361 1.71 13.30 8.18
C ALA A 361 3.22 13.09 7.97
N ASP A 362 3.64 12.90 6.73
CA ASP A 362 5.06 12.92 6.29
C ASP A 362 5.95 11.70 6.62
N ASN A 363 5.40 10.63 7.23
CA ASN A 363 6.12 9.37 7.47
C ASN A 363 5.64 8.21 6.57
N TYR A 364 4.69 8.47 5.67
CA TYR A 364 4.15 7.48 4.76
C TYR A 364 5.02 7.35 3.51
N PRO A 365 5.40 6.14 3.06
CA PRO A 365 6.07 6.00 1.78
C PRO A 365 5.09 6.36 0.64
N PRO A 366 5.48 7.18 -0.35
CA PRO A 366 4.61 7.51 -1.47
C PRO A 366 4.08 6.25 -2.18
N PRO A 367 2.79 6.20 -2.58
CA PRO A 367 1.77 7.23 -2.55
C PRO A 367 0.88 7.16 -1.30
N LEU A 368 1.26 6.39 -0.27
CA LEU A 368 0.48 6.35 0.97
C LEU A 368 0.48 7.75 1.58
N ASP A 369 -0.68 8.12 2.12
CA ASP A 369 -0.88 9.33 2.91
C ASP A 369 -1.90 9.05 4.02
N ALA A 370 -2.01 9.98 4.97
CA ALA A 370 -2.92 9.85 6.09
C ALA A 370 -4.39 9.68 5.65
N HIS A 371 -4.83 10.38 4.60
CA HIS A 371 -6.19 10.30 4.09
C HIS A 371 -6.50 8.93 3.50
N LEU A 372 -5.56 8.36 2.74
CA LEU A 372 -5.71 7.02 2.18
C LEU A 372 -5.78 5.97 3.28
N VAL A 373 -4.86 6.04 4.25
CA VAL A 373 -4.83 5.09 5.37
C VAL A 373 -6.10 5.19 6.20
N ILE A 374 -6.57 6.40 6.53
CA ILE A 374 -7.82 6.61 7.28
C ILE A 374 -9.02 6.06 6.49
N SER A 375 -9.09 6.30 5.18
CA SER A 375 -10.20 5.84 4.33
C SER A 375 -10.26 4.31 4.25
N VAL A 376 -9.10 3.68 4.03
CA VAL A 376 -8.97 2.21 4.00
C VAL A 376 -9.32 1.62 5.36
N MET A 377 -8.83 2.19 6.45
CA MET A 377 -9.12 1.70 7.81
C MET A 377 -10.61 1.87 8.18
N SER A 378 -11.24 2.96 7.76
CA SER A 378 -12.68 3.20 7.96
C SER A 378 -13.52 2.14 7.24
N MET A 379 -13.12 1.77 6.02
CA MET A 379 -13.76 0.68 5.27
C MET A 379 -13.48 -0.69 5.88
N TRP A 380 -12.23 -0.96 6.25
CA TRP A 380 -11.84 -2.23 6.87
C TRP A 380 -12.61 -2.49 8.17
N THR A 381 -12.90 -1.44 8.94
CA THR A 381 -13.70 -1.51 10.16
C THR A 381 -15.14 -1.96 9.91
N ARG A 382 -15.70 -1.67 8.72
CA ARG A 382 -17.03 -2.16 8.32
C ARG A 382 -16.99 -3.59 7.78
N VAL A 383 -15.94 -3.95 7.03
CA VAL A 383 -15.84 -5.26 6.36
C VAL A 383 -15.36 -6.37 7.30
N GLN A 384 -14.40 -6.07 8.17
CA GLN A 384 -13.78 -7.00 9.13
C GLN A 384 -13.66 -6.34 10.53
N PRO A 385 -14.80 -6.09 11.21
CA PRO A 385 -14.83 -5.29 12.44
C PRO A 385 -13.97 -5.87 13.57
N ALA A 386 -13.88 -7.20 13.70
CA ALA A 386 -13.08 -7.85 14.74
C ALA A 386 -11.57 -7.62 14.55
N TYR A 387 -11.05 -7.77 13.32
CA TYR A 387 -9.65 -7.53 13.02
C TYR A 387 -9.29 -6.04 13.10
N ALA A 388 -10.17 -5.17 12.59
CA ALA A 388 -9.99 -3.72 12.69
C ALA A 388 -9.92 -3.24 14.15
N ALA A 389 -10.78 -3.79 15.03
CA ALA A 389 -10.76 -3.45 16.44
C ALA A 389 -9.44 -3.84 17.12
N ASN A 390 -8.88 -5.01 16.81
CA ASN A 390 -7.59 -5.45 17.36
C ASN A 390 -6.42 -4.59 16.88
N MET A 391 -6.40 -4.22 15.59
CA MET A 391 -5.31 -3.43 15.02
C MET A 391 -5.38 -1.96 15.42
N TRP A 392 -6.58 -1.37 15.49
CA TRP A 392 -6.76 0.08 15.60
C TRP A 392 -7.30 0.51 16.96
N ASN A 393 -8.38 -0.09 17.45
CA ASN A 393 -8.99 0.33 18.71
C ASN A 393 -8.12 -0.03 19.90
N GLU A 394 -7.61 -1.26 19.99
CA GLU A 394 -6.71 -1.65 21.07
C GLU A 394 -5.43 -0.79 21.08
N ALA A 395 -4.91 -0.50 19.89
CA ALA A 395 -3.72 0.30 19.71
C ALA A 395 -3.88 1.76 20.15
N LEU A 396 -4.97 2.42 19.71
CA LEU A 396 -5.29 3.77 20.14
C LEU A 396 -5.56 3.84 21.64
N ASN A 397 -6.30 2.87 22.18
CA ASN A 397 -6.56 2.76 23.61
C ASN A 397 -5.26 2.71 24.41
N LYS A 398 -4.31 1.85 24.02
CA LYS A 398 -2.99 1.78 24.67
C LYS A 398 -2.22 3.09 24.57
N ARG A 399 -2.20 3.73 23.40
CA ARG A 399 -1.43 4.98 23.16
C ARG A 399 -2.02 6.19 23.88
N LEU A 400 -3.35 6.25 24.02
CA LEU A 400 -4.07 7.32 24.69
C LEU A 400 -4.30 7.05 26.19
N GLY A 401 -3.94 5.86 26.68
CA GLY A 401 -4.17 5.46 28.07
C GLY A 401 -5.66 5.28 28.39
N THR A 402 -6.46 4.87 27.41
CA THR A 402 -7.91 4.63 27.56
C THR A 402 -8.22 3.14 27.43
N GLU A 403 -9.35 2.69 27.99
CA GLU A 403 -9.76 1.26 27.93
C GLU A 403 -11.04 1.04 27.10
N VAL A 404 -11.71 2.12 26.68
CA VAL A 404 -13.10 2.09 26.17
C VAL A 404 -13.29 2.86 24.87
N LEU A 405 -12.21 3.20 24.17
CA LEU A 405 -12.32 3.84 22.85
C LEU A 405 -12.76 2.78 21.83
N LEU A 406 -14.07 2.65 21.67
CA LEU A 406 -14.70 1.97 20.55
C LEU A 406 -14.77 2.98 19.42
N LEU A 407 -13.91 2.86 18.41
CA LEU A 407 -14.05 3.64 17.18
C LEU A 407 -15.26 3.11 16.39
N PHE A 408 -16.46 3.42 16.85
CA PHE A 408 -17.60 3.52 15.96
C PHE A 408 -17.51 4.89 15.32
N LEU A 409 -17.19 4.96 14.03
CA LEU A 409 -17.40 6.19 13.23
C LEU A 409 -18.92 6.43 13.01
N THR A 410 -19.73 6.32 14.07
CA THR A 410 -21.13 6.72 14.07
C THR A 410 -21.26 8.01 14.87
N CYS A 411 -21.26 9.13 14.15
CA CYS A 411 -21.55 10.44 14.72
C CYS A 411 -23.03 10.46 15.15
N SER A 412 -23.33 10.00 16.37
CA SER A 412 -24.70 9.86 16.85
C SER A 412 -25.05 10.97 17.85
N ARG A 413 -25.51 12.11 17.30
CA ARG A 413 -26.65 12.99 17.69
C ARG A 413 -26.37 14.50 17.64
N PRO A 414 -27.40 15.32 17.28
CA PRO A 414 -27.23 16.69 16.83
C PRO A 414 -27.47 17.68 17.98
N SER A 415 -26.48 17.93 18.84
CA SER A 415 -26.51 19.09 19.75
C SER A 415 -25.20 19.30 20.50
N SER A 416 -24.06 19.29 19.82
CA SER A 416 -22.87 20.03 20.28
C SER A 416 -21.79 19.93 19.23
N SER A 417 -21.37 21.10 18.76
CA SER A 417 -20.19 21.32 17.94
C SER A 417 -18.93 20.93 18.73
N ILE A 418 -18.53 19.65 18.65
CA ILE A 418 -17.19 19.10 18.93
C ILE A 418 -17.12 17.75 18.20
N CYS A 419 -16.30 17.64 17.15
CA CYS A 419 -15.76 16.34 16.73
C CYS A 419 -14.74 15.95 17.81
N GLY A 420 -15.22 15.28 18.85
CA GLY A 420 -14.44 14.82 19.99
C GLY A 420 -14.60 13.33 20.16
N ILE A 421 -13.50 12.71 20.58
CA ILE A 421 -13.45 11.33 21.08
C ILE A 421 -14.51 11.20 22.18
N ASN A 422 -15.60 10.49 21.90
CA ASN A 422 -16.61 10.18 22.91
C ASN A 422 -16.29 8.82 23.52
N SER A 423 -15.86 8.82 24.79
CA SER A 423 -15.92 7.66 25.66
C SER A 423 -17.38 7.38 26.01
N LYS A 424 -17.89 6.21 25.66
CA LYS A 424 -19.06 5.64 26.33
C LYS A 424 -18.63 4.44 27.14
#